data_AF-A0A6T9Y6C3-F1
#
_entry.id   AF-A0A6T9Y6C3-F1
#
_cell.length_a   1.000
_cell.length_b   1.000
_cell.length_c   1.000
_cell.angle_alpha   90.00
_cell.angle_beta   90.00
_cell.angle_gamma   90.00
#
_symmetry.space_group_name_H-M   'P 1'
#
loop_
_entity.id
_entity.type
_entity.pdbx_description
1 polymer ?
#
loop_
_entity_poly.entity_id
_entity_poly.type
_entity_poly.pdbx_seq_one_letter_code
_entity_poly.pdbx_strand_id
1 'polypeptide(L)' 'MNTATLLNCLIIMVVCAYGIAFFGGYLKQAKTSPAFVWVKNKHSKAPKILELIFIFVFAYKAAELLKNLLF' A
#
# COMPACT_ATOMS: atom_id res chain seq x y z
N MET A 1 -14.82 18.13 -5.08
CA MET A 1 -13.43 17.71 -5.41
C MET A 1 -13.25 17.67 -6.93
N ASN A 2 -12.09 18.06 -7.47
CA ASN A 2 -11.82 17.99 -8.91
C ASN A 2 -11.59 16.53 -9.36
N THR A 3 -12.01 16.16 -10.57
CA THR A 3 -11.88 14.79 -11.13
C THR A 3 -10.44 14.31 -11.17
N ALA A 4 -9.48 15.20 -11.48
CA ALA A 4 -8.05 14.87 -11.45
C ALA A 4 -7.56 14.48 -10.03
N THR A 5 -8.07 15.18 -8.99
CA THR A 5 -7.71 14.91 -7.59
C THR A 5 -8.32 13.59 -7.10
N LEU A 6 -9.57 13.31 -7.50
CA LEU A 6 -10.24 12.04 -7.22
C LEU A 6 -9.45 10.87 -7.83
N LEU A 7 -9.06 10.99 -9.10
CA LEU A 7 -8.32 9.96 -9.81
C LEU A 7 -6.95 9.68 -9.17
N ASN A 8 -6.21 10.73 -8.81
CA ASN A 8 -4.94 10.58 -8.09
C ASN A 8 -5.13 9.86 -6.74
N CYS A 9 -6.19 10.18 -6.00
CA CYS A 9 -6.48 9.53 -4.72
C CYS A 9 -6.78 8.03 -4.90
N LEU A 10 -7.59 7.68 -5.90
CA LEU A 10 -7.90 6.29 -6.24
C LEU A 10 -6.65 5.50 -6.67
N ILE A 11 -5.80 6.09 -7.52
CA ILE A 11 -4.54 5.45 -7.95
C ILE A 11 -3.65 5.16 -6.75
N ILE A 12 -3.48 6.12 -5.84
CA ILE A 12 -2.67 5.93 -4.62
C ILE A 12 -3.25 4.82 -3.75
N MET A 13 -4.57 4.75 -3.58
CA MET A 13 -5.21 3.68 -2.82
C MET A 13 -4.99 2.30 -3.46
N VAL A 14 -5.08 2.19 -4.78
CA VAL A 14 -4.81 0.93 -5.52
C VAL A 14 -3.35 0.49 -5.34
N VAL A 15 -2.39 1.41 -5.47
CA VAL A 15 -0.97 1.13 -5.24
C VAL A 15 -0.72 0.67 -3.80
N CYS A 16 -1.36 1.32 -2.82
CA CYS A 16 -1.22 0.92 -1.42
C CYS A 16 -1.82 -0.46 -1.15
N ALA A 17 -3.01 -0.75 -1.68
CA ALA A 17 -3.63 -2.07 -1.55
C ALA A 17 -2.76 -3.18 -2.15
N TYR A 18 -2.15 -2.93 -3.31
CA TYR A 18 -1.19 -3.85 -3.92
C TYR A 18 0.06 -4.02 -3.04
N GLY A 19 0.62 -2.92 -2.52
CA GLY A 19 1.74 -2.94 -1.59
C GLY A 19 1.45 -3.80 -0.35
N ILE A 20 0.29 -3.61 0.29
CA ILE A 20 -0.15 -4.41 1.43
C ILE A 20 -0.22 -5.90 1.06
N ALA A 21 -0.84 -6.22 -0.08
CA ALA A 21 -0.97 -7.60 -0.54
C ALA A 21 0.40 -8.24 -0.86
N PHE A 22 1.34 -7.47 -1.39
CA PHE A 22 2.70 -7.90 -1.70
C PHE A 22 3.53 -8.10 -0.43
N PHE A 23 3.64 -7.08 0.40
CA PHE A 23 4.48 -7.08 1.60
C PHE A 23 3.90 -7.91 2.75
N GLY A 24 2.57 -7.98 2.87
CA GLY A 24 1.86 -8.87 3.82
C GLY A 24 1.86 -10.34 3.41
N GLY A 25 2.39 -10.68 2.22
CA GLY A 25 2.56 -12.07 1.79
C GLY A 25 1.30 -12.76 1.29
N TYR A 26 0.25 -11.99 0.99
CA TYR A 26 -0.99 -12.47 0.39
C TYR A 26 -0.82 -12.80 -1.10
N LEU A 27 0.13 -12.15 -1.78
CA LEU A 27 0.48 -12.45 -3.18
C LEU A 27 1.50 -13.60 -3.26
N LYS A 28 1.15 -14.64 -4.03
CA LYS A 28 2.06 -15.75 -4.35
C LYS A 28 3.36 -15.26 -5.01
N GLN A 29 3.27 -14.18 -5.81
CA GLN A 29 4.43 -13.55 -6.48
C GLN A 29 5.42 -12.89 -5.51
N ALA A 30 4.99 -12.45 -4.33
CA ALA A 30 5.91 -11.89 -3.33
C ALA A 30 6.85 -12.98 -2.78
N LYS A 31 6.36 -14.22 -2.66
CA LYS A 31 7.15 -15.37 -2.18
C LYS A 31 8.19 -15.85 -3.20
N THR A 32 7.96 -15.61 -4.49
CA THR A 32 8.86 -16.01 -5.57
C THR A 32 9.78 -14.87 -6.07
N SER A 33 9.57 -13.64 -5.62
CA SER A 33 10.41 -12.50 -6.01
C SER A 33 11.79 -12.58 -5.35
N PRO A 34 12.89 -12.68 -6.14
CA PRO A 34 14.26 -12.76 -5.59
C PRO A 34 14.61 -11.56 -4.73
N ALA A 35 14.13 -10.36 -5.10
CA ALA A 35 14.34 -9.14 -4.35
C ALA A 35 13.63 -9.17 -2.99
N PHE A 36 12.39 -9.66 -2.94
CA PHE A 36 11.63 -9.76 -1.70
C PHE A 36 12.23 -10.81 -0.75
N VAL A 37 12.65 -11.96 -1.28
CA VAL A 37 13.33 -13.01 -0.51
C VAL A 37 14.67 -12.50 0.04
N TRP A 38 15.45 -11.76 -0.77
CA TRP A 38 16.70 -11.15 -0.33
C TRP A 38 16.49 -10.13 0.79
N VAL A 39 15.52 -9.22 0.64
CA VAL A 39 15.17 -8.23 1.68
C VAL A 39 14.71 -8.93 2.96
N LYS A 40 13.88 -9.97 2.86
CA LYS A 40 13.42 -10.74 4.02
C LYS A 40 14.58 -11.47 4.72
N ASN A 41 15.53 -12.02 3.98
CA ASN A 41 16.70 -12.70 4.57
C ASN A 41 17.66 -11.71 5.24
N LYS A 42 17.91 -10.54 4.62
CA LYS A 42 18.84 -9.54 5.17
C LYS A 42 18.22 -8.72 6.31
N HIS A 43 16.92 -8.40 6.18
CA HIS A 43 16.16 -7.62 7.12
C HIS A 43 14.75 -8.20 7.29
N SER A 44 14.61 -9.19 8.17
CA SER A 44 13.36 -9.93 8.38
C SER A 44 12.15 -9.05 8.75
N LYS A 45 12.39 -7.87 9.34
CA LYS A 45 11.35 -6.90 9.73
C LYS A 45 10.96 -5.92 8.63
N ALA A 46 11.79 -5.74 7.58
CA ALA A 46 11.55 -4.74 6.55
C ALA A 46 10.22 -4.92 5.80
N PRO A 47 9.81 -6.15 5.39
CA PRO A 47 8.51 -6.34 4.72
C PRO A 47 7.32 -5.88 5.57
N LYS A 48 7.35 -6.16 6.87
CA LYS A 48 6.28 -5.79 7.79
C LYS A 48 6.21 -4.28 8.05
N ILE A 49 7.38 -3.61 8.05
CA ILE A 49 7.44 -2.14 8.14
C ILE A 49 6.86 -1.51 6.85
N LEU A 50 7.23 -2.03 5.68
CA LEU A 50 6.67 -1.59 4.39
C LEU A 50 5.15 -1.78 4.34
N GLU A 51 4.65 -2.94 4.75
CA GLU A 51 3.22 -3.21 4.87
C GLU A 51 2.51 -2.15 5.75
N LEU A 52 3.05 -1.86 6.93
CA LEU A 52 2.49 -0.85 7.84
C LEU A 52 2.47 0.56 7.22
N ILE A 53 3.51 0.94 6.48
CA ILE A 53 3.56 2.23 5.78
C ILE A 53 2.43 2.30 4.74
N PHE A 54 2.23 1.24 3.94
CA PHE A 54 1.14 1.21 2.96
C PHE A 54 -0.24 1.24 3.62
N ILE A 55 -0.44 0.55 4.74
CA ILE A 55 -1.70 0.62 5.52
C ILE A 55 -1.94 2.06 5.99
N PHE A 56 -0.92 2.73 6.52
CA PHE A 56 -1.04 4.10 7.00
C PHE A 56 -1.40 5.08 5.88
N VAL A 57 -0.70 5.00 4.74
CA VAL A 57 -0.99 5.86 3.58
C VAL A 57 -2.39 5.58 3.01
N PHE A 58 -2.80 4.32 2.97
CA PHE A 58 -4.15 3.94 2.55
C PHE A 58 -5.22 4.53 3.46
N ALA A 59 -5.07 4.37 4.79
CA ALA A 59 -6.00 4.91 5.77
C ALA A 59 -6.08 6.45 5.71
N TYR A 60 -4.93 7.12 5.53
CA TYR A 60 -4.88 8.57 5.37
C TYR A 60 -5.64 9.03 4.12
N LYS A 61 -5.40 8.40 2.97
CA LYS A 61 -6.10 8.73 1.72
C LYS A 61 -7.59 8.39 1.76
N ALA A 62 -7.97 7.30 2.42
CA ALA A 62 -9.37 6.96 2.65
C ALA A 62 -10.07 8.01 3.53
N ALA A 63 -9.43 8.48 4.60
CA ALA A 63 -9.96 9.54 5.46
C ALA A 63 -10.08 10.89 4.72
N GLU A 64 -9.09 11.23 3.89
CA GLU A 64 -9.12 12.42 3.03
C GLU A 64 -10.28 12.35 2.01
N LEU A 65 -10.48 11.19 1.38
CA LEU A 65 -11.60 10.94 0.47
C LEU A 65 -12.94 11.07 1.20
N LEU A 66 -13.07 10.46 2.38
CA LEU A 66 -14.28 10.51 3.19
C LEU A 66 -14.62 11.95 3.60
N LYS A 67 -13.62 12.73 4.02
CA LYS A 67 -13.80 14.15 4.34
C LYS A 67 -14.29 14.95 3.14
N ASN A 68 -13.72 14.73 1.96
CA ASN A 68 -14.10 15.41 0.71
C ASN A 68 -15.44 14.95 0.12
N LEU A 69 -16.02 13.86 0.63
CA LEU A 69 -17.34 13.38 0.25
C LEU A 69 -18.44 13.85 1.23
N LEU A 70 -18.09 14.04 2.50
CA LEU A 70 -19.01 14.48 3.55
C LEU A 70 -19.17 16.01 3.64
N PHE A 71 -18.19 16.78 3.13
CA PHE A 71 -18.16 18.25 3.11
C PHE A 71 -17.89 18.75 1.69
#